data_AF-A0A9X3J399-F1
#
_entry.id   AF-A0A9X3J399-F1
#
_cell.length_a   1.000
_cell.length_b   1.000
_cell.length_c   1.000
_cell.angle_alpha   90.00
_cell.angle_beta   90.00
_cell.angle_gamma   90.00
#
_symmetry.space_group_name_H-M   'P 1'
#
loop_
_entity.id
_entity.type
_entity.pdbx_description
1 polymer ?
#
loop_
_entity_poly.entity_id
_entity_poly.type
_entity_poly.pdbx_seq_one_letter_code
_entity_poly.pdbx_strand_id
1 'polypeptide(L)'
;MSNEHAHAPAHDDDEHNPHLAHHFDTMGQQTASAKLGMWLFLATEILMFSGLFLAYFILRMLYPEMVLEAHEHLSKWAGGINTVVLLTSSYTMALGVRSIQLGDVKSCA
;
A
#
# COMPACT_ATOMS: atom_id res chain seq x y z
N MET A 1 -48.51 -10.87 43.37
CA MET A 1 -47.49 -11.90 43.05
C MET A 1 -47.03 -11.65 41.63
N SER A 2 -45.75 -11.28 41.52
CA SER A 2 -44.82 -11.45 40.41
C SER A 2 -45.28 -11.08 39.00
N ASN A 3 -44.91 -9.86 38.61
CA ASN A 3 -44.74 -9.47 37.22
C ASN A 3 -43.35 -9.96 36.76
N GLU A 4 -43.29 -11.11 36.09
CA GLU A 4 -42.03 -11.61 35.50
C GLU A 4 -41.90 -11.05 34.07
N HIS A 5 -41.53 -9.77 33.98
CA HIS A 5 -40.84 -9.28 32.80
C HIS A 5 -39.43 -9.87 32.82
N ALA A 6 -39.27 -10.99 32.12
CA ALA A 6 -37.98 -11.55 31.78
C ALA A 6 -37.18 -10.46 31.05
N HIS A 7 -36.19 -9.96 31.78
CA HIS A 7 -35.16 -9.04 31.31
C HIS A 7 -34.51 -9.65 30.07
N ALA A 8 -34.68 -8.99 28.92
CA ALA A 8 -33.89 -9.28 27.72
C ALA A 8 -32.41 -9.27 28.12
N PRO A 9 -31.57 -10.20 27.61
CA PRO A 9 -30.15 -10.16 27.90
C PRO A 9 -29.64 -8.78 27.47
N ALA A 10 -28.94 -8.15 28.41
CA ALA A 10 -28.22 -6.92 28.20
C ALA A 10 -27.52 -6.97 26.85
N HIS A 11 -27.72 -5.94 26.03
CA HIS A 11 -26.79 -5.65 24.95
C HIS A 11 -25.41 -5.60 25.60
N ASP A 12 -24.58 -6.60 25.30
CA ASP A 12 -23.17 -6.59 25.64
C ASP A 12 -22.64 -5.23 25.22
N ASP A 13 -22.03 -4.53 26.17
CA ASP A 13 -21.42 -3.24 25.97
C ASP A 13 -20.38 -3.37 24.85
N ASP A 14 -20.80 -3.11 23.60
CA ASP A 14 -19.94 -2.95 22.45
C ASP A 14 -18.93 -1.88 22.83
N GLU A 15 -17.74 -2.35 23.22
CA GLU A 15 -16.55 -1.58 23.51
C GLU A 15 -16.34 -0.63 22.33
N HIS A 16 -16.87 0.58 22.45
CA HIS A 16 -16.94 1.56 21.37
C HIS A 16 -15.50 1.93 21.02
N ASN A 17 -14.92 1.19 20.08
CA ASN A 17 -13.58 1.46 19.62
C ASN A 17 -13.66 2.72 18.78
N PRO A 18 -13.10 3.86 19.23
CA PRO A 18 -13.26 5.15 18.55
C PRO A 18 -12.65 5.13 17.14
N HIS A 19 -11.88 4.11 16.80
CA HIS A 19 -11.26 3.92 15.49
C HIS A 19 -12.05 3.00 14.54
N LEU A 20 -13.13 2.35 15.01
CA LEU A 20 -13.99 1.52 14.16
C LEU A 20 -14.93 2.44 13.38
N ALA A 21 -14.80 2.44 12.05
CA ALA A 21 -15.71 3.22 11.22
C ALA A 21 -17.11 2.58 11.21
N HIS A 22 -18.14 3.41 11.30
CA HIS A 22 -19.55 3.00 11.46
C HIS A 22 -20.13 2.12 10.33
N HIS A 23 -19.44 2.00 9.19
CA HIS A 23 -19.84 1.11 8.08
C HIS A 23 -19.25 -0.30 8.19
N PHE A 24 -18.43 -0.57 9.21
CA PHE A 24 -17.85 -1.88 9.45
C PHE A 24 -18.40 -2.46 10.74
N ASP A 25 -18.69 -3.76 10.70
CA ASP A 25 -19.20 -4.48 11.86
C ASP A 25 -18.07 -4.84 12.84
N THR A 26 -16.83 -4.98 12.34
CA THR A 26 -15.65 -5.33 13.16
C THR A 26 -14.35 -4.67 12.67
N MET A 27 -13.38 -4.51 13.58
CA MET A 27 -12.03 -4.03 13.24
C MET A 27 -11.27 -4.94 12.27
N GLY A 28 -11.51 -6.26 12.37
CA GLY A 28 -10.94 -7.24 11.46
C GLY A 28 -11.40 -7.02 10.01
N GLN A 29 -12.71 -6.79 9.83
CA GLN A 29 -13.29 -6.48 8.53
C GLN A 29 -12.75 -5.17 7.95
N GLN A 30 -12.71 -4.08 8.74
CA GLN A 30 -12.13 -2.80 8.31
C GLN A 30 -10.69 -2.96 7.81
N THR A 31 -9.85 -3.67 8.57
CA THR A 31 -8.44 -3.92 8.20
C THR A 31 -8.31 -4.79 6.96
N ALA A 32 -9.15 -5.82 6.82
CA ALA A 32 -9.15 -6.70 5.66
C ALA A 32 -9.56 -5.95 4.39
N SER A 33 -10.62 -5.13 4.46
CA SER A 33 -11.06 -4.26 3.37
C SER A 33 -9.99 -3.25 2.96
N ALA A 34 -9.33 -2.62 3.93
CA ALA A 34 -8.23 -1.69 3.66
C ALA A 34 -7.05 -2.38 2.94
N LYS A 35 -6.65 -3.57 3.40
CA LYS A 35 -5.62 -4.38 2.73
C LYS A 35 -6.01 -4.73 1.30
N LEU A 36 -7.26 -5.15 1.08
CA LEU A 36 -7.75 -5.47 -0.26
C LEU A 36 -7.72 -4.25 -1.19
N GLY A 37 -8.13 -3.08 -0.68
CA GLY A 37 -8.04 -1.82 -1.42
C GLY A 37 -6.60 -1.48 -1.83
N MET A 38 -5.64 -1.66 -0.93
CA MET A 38 -4.21 -1.47 -1.24
C MET A 38 -3.72 -2.40 -2.35
N TRP A 39 -4.10 -3.69 -2.31
CA TRP A 39 -3.75 -4.65 -3.37
C TRP A 39 -4.33 -4.27 -4.72
N LEU A 40 -5.60 -3.84 -4.76
CA LEU A 40 -6.25 -3.43 -6.00
C LEU A 40 -5.61 -2.17 -6.60
N PHE A 41 -5.26 -1.20 -5.75
CA PHE A 41 -4.53 0.00 -6.16
C PHE A 41 -3.15 -0.35 -6.77
N LEU A 42 -2.38 -1.23 -6.12
CA LEU A 42 -1.10 -1.69 -6.66
C LEU A 42 -1.27 -2.40 -8.00
N ALA A 43 -2.33 -3.19 -8.19
CA ALA A 43 -2.62 -3.83 -9.46
C ALA A 43 -2.88 -2.81 -10.59
N THR A 44 -3.58 -1.70 -10.30
CA THR A 44 -3.78 -0.63 -11.29
C THR A 44 -2.49 0.09 -11.67
N GLU A 45 -1.57 0.28 -10.72
CA GLU A 45 -0.25 0.83 -11.01
C GLU A 45 0.56 -0.10 -11.93
N ILE A 46 0.52 -1.41 -11.69
CA ILE A 46 1.16 -2.41 -12.57
C ILE A 46 0.60 -2.31 -14.00
N LEU A 47 -0.72 -2.16 -14.15
CA LEU A 47 -1.34 -1.99 -15.47
C LEU A 47 -0.91 -0.69 -16.16
N MET A 48 -0.84 0.42 -15.41
CA MET A 48 -0.36 1.70 -15.93
C MET A 48 1.08 1.57 -16.44
N PHE A 49 2.01 1.05 -15.64
CA PHE A 49 3.40 0.86 -16.04
C PHE A 49 3.56 -0.17 -17.17
N SER A 50 2.70 -1.20 -17.21
CA SER A 50 2.68 -2.18 -18.31
C SER A 50 2.37 -1.53 -19.66
N GLY A 51 1.44 -0.57 -19.68
CA GLY A 51 1.17 0.25 -20.87
C GLY A 51 2.39 1.04 -21.34
N LEU A 52 3.13 1.65 -20.40
CA LEU A 52 4.38 2.37 -20.70
C LEU A 52 5.45 1.42 -21.26
N PHE A 53 5.62 0.23 -20.66
CA PHE A 53 6.58 -0.75 -21.16
C PHE A 53 6.20 -1.28 -22.55
N LEU A 54 4.91 -1.55 -22.81
CA LEU A 54 4.43 -1.96 -24.12
C LEU A 54 4.73 -0.88 -25.18
N ALA A 55 4.46 0.39 -24.88
CA ALA A 55 4.80 1.50 -25.75
C ALA A 55 6.31 1.56 -26.03
N TYR A 56 7.14 1.39 -25.00
CA TYR A 56 8.60 1.31 -25.16
C TYR A 56 9.03 0.15 -26.07
N PHE A 57 8.47 -1.05 -25.91
CA PHE A 57 8.80 -2.20 -26.75
C PHE A 57 8.41 -1.99 -28.21
N ILE A 58 7.23 -1.42 -28.46
CA ILE A 58 6.77 -1.07 -29.82
C ILE A 58 7.75 -0.07 -30.45
N LEU A 59 8.10 1.01 -29.73
CA LEU A 59 9.07 2.00 -30.20
C LEU A 59 10.43 1.38 -30.50
N ARG A 60 10.91 0.47 -29.63
CA ARG A 60 12.18 -0.22 -29.81
C ARG A 60 12.20 -1.12 -31.04
N MET A 61 11.08 -1.77 -31.38
CA MET A 61 10.96 -2.63 -32.55
C MET A 61 10.83 -1.84 -33.86
N LEU A 62 10.03 -0.77 -33.88
CA LEU A 62 9.79 0.01 -35.09
C LEU A 62 10.93 0.99 -35.41
N TYR A 63 11.60 1.54 -34.39
CA TYR A 63 12.63 2.58 -34.54
C TYR A 63 13.90 2.26 -33.74
N PRO A 64 14.60 1.16 -34.05
CA PRO A 64 15.73 0.71 -33.26
C PRO A 64 16.91 1.68 -33.25
N GLU A 65 17.17 2.37 -34.36
CA GLU A 65 18.28 3.32 -34.51
C GLU A 65 18.05 4.59 -33.68
N MET A 66 16.83 5.15 -33.72
CA MET A 66 16.45 6.32 -32.93
C MET A 66 16.57 6.06 -31.42
N VAL A 67 16.17 4.87 -30.97
CA VAL A 67 16.29 4.48 -29.55
C VAL A 67 17.76 4.28 -29.16
N LEU A 68 18.61 3.84 -30.09
CA LEU A 68 20.06 3.74 -29.88
C LEU A 68 20.72 5.13 -29.79
N GLU A 69 20.32 6.11 -30.57
CA GLU A 69 20.87 7.47 -30.39
C GLU A 69 20.39 8.09 -29.06
N ALA A 70 19.10 7.89 -28.73
CA ALA A 70 18.51 8.46 -27.52
C ALA A 70 19.13 7.95 -26.21
N HIS A 71 19.55 6.67 -26.14
CA HIS A 71 20.13 6.12 -24.90
C HIS A 71 21.52 6.70 -24.57
N GLU A 72 22.23 7.26 -25.55
CA GLU A 72 23.54 7.89 -25.32
C GLU A 72 23.43 9.19 -24.54
N HIS A 73 22.31 9.90 -24.70
CA HIS A 73 22.01 11.12 -23.94
C HIS A 73 21.54 10.85 -22.50
N LEU A 74 21.31 9.59 -22.13
CA LEU A 74 20.85 9.24 -20.79
C LEU A 74 22.03 9.12 -19.80
N SER A 75 22.03 9.98 -18.78
CA SER A 75 23.04 9.91 -17.72
C SER A 75 22.84 8.71 -16.80
N LYS A 76 23.68 7.70 -16.97
CA LYS A 76 23.72 6.48 -16.14
C LYS A 76 23.97 6.79 -14.66
N TRP A 77 24.80 7.80 -14.38
CA TRP A 77 25.11 8.22 -13.01
C TRP A 77 23.92 8.87 -12.31
N ALA A 78 23.19 9.75 -13.00
CA ALA A 78 21.99 10.38 -12.43
C ALA A 78 20.91 9.33 -12.13
N GLY A 79 20.69 8.37 -13.04
CA GLY A 79 19.78 7.25 -12.82
C GLY A 79 20.22 6.31 -11.68
N GLY A 80 21.53 6.05 -11.57
CA GLY A 80 22.09 5.22 -10.51
C GLY A 80 21.90 5.82 -9.12
N ILE A 81 22.20 7.12 -8.96
CA ILE A 81 22.02 7.83 -7.69
C ILE A 81 20.53 7.84 -7.30
N ASN A 82 19.64 8.12 -8.24
CA ASN A 82 18.20 8.09 -7.98
C ASN A 82 17.75 6.71 -7.48
N THR A 83 18.21 5.63 -8.13
CA THR A 83 17.93 4.25 -7.69
C THR A 83 18.39 4.00 -6.26
N VAL A 84 19.61 4.42 -5.89
CA VAL A 84 20.11 4.27 -4.51
C VAL A 84 19.22 5.02 -3.51
N VAL A 85 18.84 6.26 -3.83
CA VAL A 85 17.94 7.05 -2.96
C VAL A 85 16.58 6.38 -2.81
N LEU A 86 15.98 5.87 -3.88
CA LEU A 86 14.68 5.19 -3.82
C LEU A 86 14.75 3.89 -3.02
N LEU A 87 15.80 3.08 -3.20
CA LEU A 87 15.97 1.82 -2.48
C LEU A 87 16.20 2.06 -0.98
N THR A 88 17.07 3.00 -0.63
CA THR A 88 17.30 3.37 0.78
C THR A 88 16.03 3.92 1.43
N SER A 89 15.23 4.72 0.71
CA SER A 89 13.95 5.23 1.20
C SER A 89 12.91 4.11 1.42
N SER A 90 12.84 3.13 0.53
CA SER A 90 11.97 1.96 0.73
C SER A 90 12.41 1.13 1.94
N TYR A 91 13.73 0.97 2.12
CA TYR A 91 14.31 0.25 3.24
C TYR A 91 14.00 0.92 4.59
N THR A 92 14.13 2.24 4.70
CA THR A 92 13.80 2.97 5.93
C THR A 92 12.32 2.82 6.28
N MET A 93 11.42 2.88 5.29
CA MET A 93 9.99 2.65 5.54
C MET A 93 9.70 1.22 6.00
N ALA A 94 10.36 0.21 5.44
CA ALA A 94 10.23 -1.18 5.88
C ALA A 94 10.70 -1.37 7.33
N LEU A 95 11.78 -0.69 7.74
CA LEU A 95 12.25 -0.71 9.13
C LEU A 95 11.23 -0.07 10.09
N GLY A 96 10.59 1.05 9.71
CA GLY A 96 9.53 1.67 10.50
C GLY A 96 8.31 0.76 10.67
N VAL A 97 7.86 0.08 9.59
CA VAL A 97 6.77 -0.90 9.70
C VAL A 97 7.16 -2.04 10.65
N ARG A 98 8.41 -2.51 10.60
CA ARG A 98 8.92 -3.54 11.51
C ARG A 98 8.95 -3.07 12.96
N SER A 99 9.36 -1.83 13.25
CA SER A 99 9.41 -1.32 14.62
C SER A 99 8.00 -1.18 15.21
N ILE A 100 7.02 -0.73 14.43
CA ILE A 100 5.59 -0.70 14.81
C ILE A 100 5.09 -2.11 15.14
N GLN A 101 5.41 -3.10 14.31
CA GLN A 101 5.02 -4.50 14.55
C GLN A 101 5.62 -5.08 15.84
N LEU A 102 6.81 -4.61 16.24
CA LEU A 102 7.48 -5.00 17.48
C LEU A 102 7.06 -4.15 18.69
N GLY A 103 6.18 -3.17 18.51
CA GLY A 103 5.72 -2.27 19.58
C GLY A 103 6.71 -1.16 19.94
N ASP A 104 7.82 -1.01 19.21
CA ASP A 104 8.82 0.04 19.43
C ASP A 104 8.55 1.26 18.53
N VAL A 105 7.58 2.07 18.95
CA VAL A 105 7.16 3.28 18.24
C VAL A 105 8.20 4.41 18.29
N LYS A 106 9.17 4.35 19.20
CA LYS A 106 10.21 5.39 19.35
C LYS A 106 11.30 5.27 18.30
N SER A 107 11.59 4.04 17.88
CA SER A 107 12.53 3.73 16.79
C SER A 107 11.91 3.90 15.39
N CYS A 108 10.67 4.38 15.29
CA CYS A 108 9.93 4.54 14.05
C CYS A 108 10.15 5.89 13.34
N ALA A 109 10.93 6.79 13.94
CA ALA A 109 11.28 8.12 13.45
C ALA A 109 12.76 8.18 13.08
#